data_AF-A0A9P6M3K6-F1
#
_entry.id   AF-A0A9P6M3K6-F1
#
_cell.length_a   1.000
_cell.length_b   1.000
_cell.length_c   1.000
_cell.angle_alpha   90.00
_cell.angle_beta   90.00
_cell.angle_gamma   90.00
#
_symmetry.space_group_name_H-M   'P 1'
#
loop_
_entity.id
_entity.type
_entity.pdbx_description
1 polymer ?
#
loop_
_entity_poly.entity_id
_entity_poly.type
_entity_poly.pdbx_seq_one_letter_code
_entity_poly.pdbx_strand_id
1 'polypeptide(L)'
;MSSEELWEGSFALIACVMITVMALAMMKSQDMQEKWRGKLAQSMENMDKKQSLSKRSRKYALLILPMITVLREGLEAMIFVGGVTFETEGKSIPLAAITGLLAGALVGFLIYKGGSRVALQRFFVASTCFLLLIAAGLFSKAINAYEMDKWGKIVGGDADDAGTYDPRINVWALNYGNPNDPNNGGWALFNSLFGWNNVASKGTVSGYCVYWLVIIASVIYMKFAAKRRQAAAAAASPTFVDEKAAANHIQTTAAAVQGDKSEA
;
A
#
# COMPACT_ATOMS: atom_id res chain seq x y z
N MET A 1 33.61 3.15 11.29
CA MET A 1 32.95 4.19 10.47
C MET A 1 32.34 3.60 9.19
N SER A 2 33.05 2.93 8.28
CA SER A 2 32.44 2.27 7.09
C SER A 2 31.28 1.28 7.38
N SER A 3 31.25 0.65 8.56
CA SER A 3 30.21 -0.33 8.88
C SER A 3 28.84 0.28 9.18
N GLU A 4 28.77 1.54 9.63
CA GLU A 4 27.51 2.19 10.02
C GLU A 4 26.69 2.58 8.79
N GLU A 5 27.31 3.27 7.84
CA GLU A 5 26.74 3.61 6.54
C GLU A 5 26.25 2.38 5.75
N LEU A 6 27.05 1.31 5.75
CA LEU A 6 26.67 0.05 5.10
C LEU A 6 25.46 -0.60 5.76
N TRP A 7 25.34 -0.48 7.08
CA TRP A 7 24.24 -1.05 7.85
C TRP A 7 22.97 -0.24 7.66
N GLU A 8 23.05 1.10 7.73
CA GLU A 8 21.94 2.00 7.45
C GLU A 8 21.39 1.78 6.03
N GLY A 9 22.27 1.73 5.03
CA GLY A 9 21.89 1.49 3.64
C GLY A 9 21.18 0.14 3.45
N SER A 10 21.66 -0.91 4.11
CA SER A 10 21.07 -2.24 4.04
C SER A 10 19.68 -2.30 4.68
N PHE A 11 19.50 -1.68 5.86
CA PHE A 11 18.20 -1.61 6.50
C PHE A 11 17.20 -0.75 5.76
N ALA A 12 17.62 0.38 5.22
CA ALA A 12 16.77 1.22 4.39
C ALA A 12 16.27 0.47 3.14
N LEU A 13 17.14 -0.35 2.53
CA LEU A 13 16.79 -1.19 1.38
C LEU A 13 15.80 -2.30 1.76
N ILE A 14 16.02 -3.01 2.87
CA ILE A 14 15.10 -4.05 3.36
C ILE A 14 13.73 -3.45 3.68
N ALA A 15 13.70 -2.32 4.41
CA ALA A 15 12.48 -1.61 4.74
C ALA A 15 11.73 -1.14 3.48
N CYS A 16 12.44 -0.61 2.49
CA CYS A 16 11.87 -0.22 1.19
C CYS A 16 11.16 -1.41 0.52
N VAL A 17 11.82 -2.58 0.44
CA VAL A 17 11.24 -3.78 -0.18
C VAL A 17 10.00 -4.24 0.59
N MET A 18 10.06 -4.30 1.92
CA MET A 18 8.93 -4.71 2.77
C MET A 18 7.72 -3.78 2.58
N ILE A 19 7.92 -2.47 2.66
CA ILE A 19 6.85 -1.48 2.48
C ILE A 19 6.27 -1.58 1.07
N THR A 20 7.12 -1.74 0.05
CA THR A 20 6.68 -1.89 -1.34
C THR A 20 5.79 -3.11 -1.52
N VAL A 21 6.20 -4.28 -0.99
CA VAL A 21 5.41 -5.51 -1.08
C VAL A 21 4.07 -5.34 -0.37
N MET A 22 4.05 -4.75 0.82
CA MET A 22 2.81 -4.51 1.57
C MET A 22 1.89 -3.51 0.85
N ALA A 23 2.44 -2.42 0.30
CA ALA A 23 1.69 -1.42 -0.46
C ALA A 23 1.05 -2.01 -1.72
N LEU A 24 1.79 -2.83 -2.47
CA LEU A 24 1.27 -3.52 -3.66
C LEU A 24 0.24 -4.60 -3.28
N ALA A 25 0.45 -5.33 -2.17
CA ALA A 25 -0.50 -6.31 -1.66
C ALA A 25 -1.83 -5.68 -1.24
N MET A 26 -1.77 -4.50 -0.60
CA MET A 26 -2.96 -3.71 -0.23
C MET A 26 -3.79 -3.32 -1.45
N MET A 27 -3.15 -2.87 -2.53
CA MET A 27 -3.83 -2.54 -3.79
C MET A 27 -4.52 -3.75 -4.43
N LYS A 28 -3.87 -4.92 -4.40
CA LYS A 28 -4.47 -6.19 -4.85
C LYS A 28 -5.63 -6.67 -3.96
N SER A 29 -5.54 -6.37 -2.66
CA SER A 29 -6.55 -6.77 -1.67
C SER A 29 -7.86 -6.01 -1.83
N GLN A 30 -7.84 -4.75 -2.30
CA GLN A 30 -9.06 -3.95 -2.53
C GLN A 30 -10.03 -4.63 -3.50
N ASP A 31 -9.55 -5.07 -4.66
CA ASP A 31 -10.37 -5.79 -5.66
C ASP A 31 -10.92 -7.11 -5.13
N MET A 32 -10.18 -7.75 -4.21
CA MET A 32 -10.57 -9.00 -3.59
C MET A 32 -11.63 -8.75 -2.52
N GLN A 33 -11.41 -7.82 -1.59
CA GLN A 33 -12.36 -7.47 -0.53
C GLN A 33 -13.73 -7.06 -1.09
N GLU A 34 -13.80 -6.35 -2.22
CA GLU A 34 -15.08 -6.02 -2.85
C GLU A 34 -15.82 -7.25 -3.38
N LYS A 35 -15.11 -8.19 -4.02
CA LYS A 35 -15.69 -9.45 -4.50
C LYS A 35 -16.12 -10.35 -3.35
N TRP A 36 -15.33 -10.42 -2.28
CA TRP A 36 -15.66 -11.21 -1.09
C TRP A 36 -16.82 -10.59 -0.32
N ARG A 37 -16.90 -9.26 -0.18
CA ARG A 37 -18.06 -8.57 0.42
C ARG A 37 -19.32 -8.75 -0.41
N GLY A 38 -19.23 -8.66 -1.74
CA GLY A 38 -20.35 -8.94 -2.65
C GLY A 38 -20.84 -10.38 -2.55
N LYS A 39 -19.90 -11.35 -2.54
CA LYS A 39 -20.23 -12.76 -2.32
C LYS A 39 -20.80 -13.02 -0.94
N LEU A 40 -20.27 -12.40 0.11
CA LEU A 40 -20.81 -12.51 1.47
C LEU A 40 -22.22 -11.93 1.53
N ALA A 41 -22.47 -10.75 0.95
CA ALA A 41 -23.81 -10.17 0.87
C ALA A 41 -24.81 -11.09 0.13
N GLN A 42 -24.38 -11.69 -0.98
CA GLN A 42 -25.21 -12.60 -1.78
C GLN A 42 -25.45 -13.96 -1.10
N SER A 43 -24.43 -14.53 -0.47
CA SER A 43 -24.55 -15.72 0.40
C SER A 43 -25.41 -15.45 1.63
N MET A 44 -25.42 -14.22 2.12
CA MET A 44 -26.21 -13.79 3.26
C MET A 44 -27.68 -13.62 2.89
N GLU A 45 -28.01 -13.06 1.72
CA GLU A 45 -29.38 -12.97 1.22
C GLU A 45 -30.01 -14.37 1.02
N ASN A 46 -29.21 -15.32 0.51
CA ASN A 46 -29.63 -16.71 0.36
C ASN A 46 -29.78 -17.46 1.71
N MET A 47 -29.06 -17.04 2.75
CA MET A 47 -29.19 -17.60 4.11
C MET A 47 -30.27 -16.93 4.96
N ASP A 48 -30.62 -15.67 4.71
CA ASP A 48 -31.67 -14.94 5.45
C ASP A 48 -33.06 -15.58 5.22
N LYS A 49 -33.25 -16.31 4.12
CA LYS A 49 -34.44 -17.14 3.86
C LYS A 49 -34.57 -18.39 4.75
N LYS A 50 -33.50 -18.84 5.44
CA LYS A 50 -33.50 -20.15 6.16
C LYS A 50 -33.39 -20.08 7.69
N GLN A 51 -33.06 -18.95 8.32
CA GLN A 51 -32.87 -18.94 9.78
C GLN A 51 -33.10 -17.55 10.43
N SER A 52 -34.28 -17.35 11.02
CA SER A 52 -34.71 -16.12 11.71
C SER A 52 -33.94 -15.82 13.02
N LEU A 53 -33.28 -16.81 13.62
CA LEU A 53 -32.75 -16.72 15.00
C LEU A 53 -31.31 -16.17 15.11
N SER A 54 -30.61 -15.94 13.99
CA SER A 54 -29.17 -15.58 13.96
C SER A 54 -28.88 -14.16 13.44
N LYS A 55 -29.78 -13.20 13.65
CA LYS A 55 -29.52 -11.79 13.26
C LYS A 55 -28.62 -11.04 14.25
N ARG A 56 -28.65 -11.40 15.54
CA ARG A 56 -27.94 -10.66 16.60
C ARG A 56 -26.47 -11.06 16.70
N SER A 57 -26.12 -12.35 16.79
CA SER A 57 -24.70 -12.78 16.82
C SER A 57 -23.94 -12.44 15.53
N ARG A 58 -24.64 -12.43 14.38
CA ARG A 58 -24.07 -12.10 13.07
C ARG A 58 -23.69 -10.62 12.92
N LYS A 59 -24.48 -9.71 13.51
CA LYS A 59 -24.13 -8.27 13.58
C LYS A 59 -22.86 -8.05 14.42
N TYR A 60 -22.73 -8.77 15.53
CA TYR A 60 -21.53 -8.69 16.37
C TYR A 60 -20.30 -9.31 15.69
N ALA A 61 -20.43 -10.45 15.00
CA ALA A 61 -19.32 -11.07 14.27
C ALA A 61 -18.73 -10.17 13.17
N LEU A 62 -19.58 -9.41 12.46
CA LEU A 62 -19.15 -8.47 11.41
C LEU A 62 -18.47 -7.22 11.95
N LEU A 63 -18.73 -6.85 13.21
CA LEU A 63 -18.10 -5.71 13.89
C LEU A 63 -16.81 -6.11 14.60
N ILE A 64 -16.81 -7.27 15.26
CA ILE A 64 -15.69 -7.74 16.08
C ILE A 64 -14.49 -8.17 15.21
N LEU A 65 -14.72 -8.82 14.07
CA LEU A 65 -13.62 -9.33 13.25
C LEU A 65 -12.68 -8.22 12.73
N PRO A 66 -13.17 -7.13 12.09
CA PRO A 66 -12.31 -6.02 11.70
C PRO A 66 -11.71 -5.28 12.92
N MET A 67 -12.46 -5.19 14.03
CA MET A 67 -11.99 -4.51 15.24
C MET A 67 -10.77 -5.21 15.86
N ILE A 68 -10.81 -6.55 16.01
CA ILE A 68 -9.69 -7.32 16.56
C ILE A 68 -8.47 -7.24 15.63
N THR A 69 -8.67 -7.34 14.30
CA THR A 69 -7.57 -7.23 13.34
C THR A 69 -6.89 -5.87 13.41
N VAL A 70 -7.65 -4.77 13.41
CA VAL A 70 -7.07 -3.42 13.51
C VAL A 70 -6.37 -3.21 14.85
N LEU A 71 -6.95 -3.71 15.96
CA LEU A 71 -6.33 -3.63 17.27
C LEU A 71 -4.98 -4.36 17.32
N ARG A 72 -4.89 -5.56 16.74
CA ARG A 72 -3.66 -6.35 16.68
C ARG A 72 -2.56 -5.62 15.93
N GLU A 73 -2.82 -5.22 14.69
CA GLU A 73 -1.84 -4.54 13.85
C GLU A 73 -1.43 -3.18 14.47
N GLY A 74 -2.37 -2.49 15.11
CA GLY A 74 -2.10 -1.24 15.82
C GLY A 74 -1.23 -1.41 17.08
N LEU A 75 -1.43 -2.49 17.85
CA LEU A 75 -0.61 -2.81 19.02
C LEU A 75 0.81 -3.18 18.63
N GLU A 76 0.99 -3.98 17.57
CA GLU A 76 2.32 -4.32 17.04
C GLU A 76 3.10 -3.05 16.65
N ALA A 77 2.45 -2.10 15.96
CA ALA A 77 3.06 -0.82 15.59
C ALA A 77 3.41 0.05 16.80
N MET A 78 2.52 0.15 17.81
CA MET A 78 2.79 0.93 19.02
C MET A 78 3.94 0.37 19.84
N ILE A 79 4.04 -0.97 19.96
CA ILE A 79 5.14 -1.63 20.65
C ILE A 79 6.46 -1.39 19.92
N PHE A 80 6.45 -1.46 18.58
CA PHE A 80 7.63 -1.19 17.76
C PHE A 80 8.12 0.25 17.94
N VAL A 81 7.23 1.24 17.83
CA VAL A 81 7.60 2.66 18.00
C VAL A 81 8.07 2.94 19.42
N GLY A 82 7.35 2.44 20.44
CA GLY A 82 7.74 2.60 21.83
C GLY A 82 9.13 2.04 22.14
N GLY A 83 9.48 0.90 21.54
CA GLY A 83 10.80 0.28 21.66
C GLY A 83 11.96 1.13 21.11
N VAL A 84 11.71 1.94 20.07
CA VAL A 84 12.73 2.79 19.42
C VAL A 84 12.88 4.14 20.14
N THR A 85 11.88 4.58 20.91
CA THR A 85 11.87 5.92 21.52
C THR A 85 12.64 6.08 22.84
N PHE A 86 13.17 4.99 23.43
CA PHE A 86 13.85 5.03 24.74
C PHE A 86 15.17 5.81 24.76
N GLU A 87 15.70 6.24 23.62
CA GLU A 87 16.92 7.07 23.50
C GLU A 87 16.69 8.58 23.53
N THR A 88 15.45 9.08 23.63
CA THR A 88 15.15 10.52 23.49
C THR A 88 14.56 11.18 24.75
N GLU A 89 14.87 12.47 24.93
CA GLU A 89 14.51 13.29 26.10
C GLU A 89 12.99 13.43 26.28
N GLY A 90 12.48 13.06 27.46
CA GLY A 90 11.05 12.77 27.72
C GLY A 90 10.03 13.92 27.63
N LYS A 91 10.43 15.14 27.22
CA LYS A 91 9.51 16.31 27.13
C LYS A 91 8.76 16.41 25.80
N SER A 92 9.29 15.89 24.70
CA SER A 92 8.70 15.98 23.36
C SER A 92 7.72 14.84 23.04
N ILE A 93 7.82 13.73 23.77
CA ILE A 93 7.00 12.51 23.58
C ILE A 93 5.49 12.76 23.79
N PRO A 94 5.03 13.47 24.85
CA PRO A 94 3.60 13.67 25.06
C PRO A 94 2.96 14.56 24.01
N LEU A 95 3.70 15.55 23.49
CA LEU A 95 3.20 16.48 22.48
C LEU A 95 3.00 15.78 21.14
N ALA A 96 3.93 14.92 20.73
CA ALA A 96 3.80 14.09 19.54
C ALA A 96 2.62 13.10 19.65
N ALA A 97 2.41 12.51 20.84
CA ALA A 97 1.29 11.59 21.08
C ALA A 97 -0.08 12.29 20.98
N ILE A 98 -0.23 13.47 21.60
CA ILE A 98 -1.49 14.23 21.56
C ILE A 98 -1.79 14.72 20.14
N THR A 99 -0.79 15.26 19.44
CA THR A 99 -0.95 15.72 18.07
C THR A 99 -1.27 14.57 17.11
N GLY A 100 -0.63 13.41 17.27
CA GLY A 100 -0.96 12.19 16.53
C GLY A 100 -2.39 11.70 16.79
N LEU A 101 -2.85 11.71 18.04
CA LEU A 101 -4.21 11.34 18.42
C LEU A 101 -5.25 12.28 17.77
N LEU A 102 -5.02 13.59 17.84
CA LEU A 102 -5.91 14.59 17.24
C LEU A 102 -5.95 14.46 15.72
N ALA A 103 -4.79 14.28 15.07
CA ALA A 103 -4.71 14.07 13.63
C ALA A 103 -5.42 12.77 13.21
N GLY A 104 -5.21 11.67 13.95
CA GLY A 104 -5.88 10.40 13.70
C GLY A 104 -7.40 10.48 13.88
N ALA A 105 -7.87 11.17 14.92
CA ALA A 105 -9.30 11.41 15.16
C ALA A 105 -9.93 12.23 14.03
N LEU A 106 -9.23 13.26 13.54
CA LEU A 106 -9.66 14.08 12.42
C LEU A 106 -9.78 13.25 11.13
N VAL A 107 -8.76 12.44 10.82
CA VAL A 107 -8.78 11.55 9.64
C VAL A 107 -9.89 10.51 9.76
N GLY A 108 -10.08 9.91 10.95
CA GLY A 108 -11.17 8.97 11.22
C GLY A 108 -12.55 9.61 11.02
N PHE A 109 -12.73 10.85 11.49
CA PHE A 109 -13.95 11.62 11.28
C PHE A 109 -14.20 11.94 9.79
N LEU A 110 -13.15 12.31 9.05
CA LEU A 110 -13.24 12.55 7.60
C LEU A 110 -13.64 11.29 6.83
N ILE A 111 -13.12 10.12 7.20
CA ILE A 111 -13.50 8.83 6.60
C ILE A 111 -14.96 8.50 6.93
N TYR A 112 -15.39 8.71 8.17
CA TYR A 112 -16.77 8.46 8.60
C TYR A 112 -17.77 9.33 7.84
N LYS A 113 -17.50 10.65 7.75
CA LYS A 113 -18.34 11.59 7.00
C LYS A 113 -18.29 11.34 5.49
N GLY A 114 -17.16 10.84 5.00
CA GLY A 114 -16.92 10.51 3.61
C GLY A 114 -17.57 9.22 3.11
N GLY A 115 -18.36 8.50 3.93
CA GLY A 115 -18.82 7.09 3.79
C GLY A 115 -19.41 6.56 2.47
N SER A 116 -19.34 7.30 1.36
CA SER A 116 -19.47 6.76 0.01
C SER A 116 -18.33 5.76 -0.32
N ARG A 117 -18.68 4.66 -0.99
CA ARG A 117 -17.72 3.63 -1.47
C ARG A 117 -16.54 4.24 -2.24
N VAL A 118 -16.82 5.29 -3.03
CA VAL A 118 -15.83 5.99 -3.85
C VAL A 118 -14.80 6.74 -3.00
N ALA A 119 -15.22 7.38 -1.89
CA ALA A 119 -14.28 8.08 -1.01
C ALA A 119 -13.36 7.11 -0.25
N LEU A 120 -13.88 5.95 0.16
CA LEU A 120 -13.08 4.93 0.84
C LEU A 120 -12.00 4.35 -0.10
N GLN A 121 -12.35 4.07 -1.35
CA GLN A 121 -11.39 3.62 -2.36
C GLN A 121 -10.34 4.69 -2.64
N ARG A 122 -10.74 5.96 -2.78
CA ARG A 122 -9.80 7.09 -2.97
C ARG A 122 -8.85 7.24 -1.78
N PHE A 123 -9.35 7.10 -0.55
CA PHE A 123 -8.54 7.14 0.65
C PHE A 123 -7.46 6.05 0.63
N PHE A 124 -7.85 4.80 0.39
CA PHE A 124 -6.86 3.72 0.36
C PHE A 124 -5.85 3.86 -0.79
N VAL A 125 -6.27 4.32 -1.97
CA VAL A 125 -5.34 4.63 -3.07
C VAL A 125 -4.37 5.75 -2.69
N ALA A 126 -4.86 6.81 -2.03
CA ALA A 126 -4.01 7.88 -1.53
C ALA A 126 -3.01 7.38 -0.47
N SER A 127 -3.45 6.54 0.47
CA SER A 127 -2.57 5.91 1.47
C SER A 127 -1.52 5.00 0.83
N THR A 128 -1.88 4.18 -0.15
CA THR A 128 -0.90 3.37 -0.89
C THR A 128 0.11 4.25 -1.63
N CYS A 129 -0.33 5.33 -2.27
CA CYS A 129 0.56 6.29 -2.94
C CYS A 129 1.54 6.93 -1.94
N PHE A 130 1.04 7.34 -0.77
CA PHE A 130 1.85 7.89 0.31
C PHE A 130 2.90 6.88 0.83
N LEU A 131 2.52 5.62 1.04
CA LEU A 131 3.47 4.55 1.42
C LEU A 131 4.55 4.32 0.35
N LEU A 132 4.18 4.38 -0.93
CA LEU A 132 5.13 4.24 -2.03
C LEU A 132 6.09 5.43 -2.12
N LEU A 133 5.64 6.65 -1.79
CA LEU A 133 6.50 7.83 -1.67
C LEU A 133 7.54 7.66 -0.55
N ILE A 134 7.15 7.13 0.61
CA ILE A 134 8.07 6.84 1.71
C ILE A 134 9.10 5.78 1.29
N ALA A 135 8.65 4.70 0.66
CA ALA A 135 9.56 3.67 0.16
C ALA A 135 10.52 4.20 -0.91
N ALA A 136 10.09 5.13 -1.77
CA ALA A 136 10.98 5.81 -2.71
C ALA A 136 12.05 6.65 -1.99
N GLY A 137 11.67 7.34 -0.91
CA GLY A 137 12.59 8.10 -0.05
C GLY A 137 13.62 7.20 0.64
N LEU A 138 13.18 6.06 1.18
CA LEU A 138 14.07 5.05 1.79
C LEU A 138 15.04 4.46 0.76
N PHE A 139 14.60 4.24 -0.49
CA PHE A 139 15.47 3.78 -1.56
C PHE A 139 16.56 4.81 -1.91
N SER A 140 16.19 6.10 -1.97
CA SER A 140 17.13 7.21 -2.15
C SER A 140 18.15 7.27 -1.01
N LYS A 141 17.72 7.11 0.25
CA LYS A 141 18.61 7.04 1.41
C LYS A 141 19.57 5.86 1.35
N ALA A 142 19.10 4.68 0.95
CA ALA A 142 19.96 3.51 0.81
C ALA A 142 21.12 3.76 -0.17
N ILE A 143 20.82 4.39 -1.31
CA ILE A 143 21.85 4.75 -2.31
C ILE A 143 22.83 5.78 -1.74
N ASN A 144 22.31 6.79 -1.05
CA ASN A 144 23.14 7.83 -0.43
C ASN A 144 24.14 7.24 0.57
N ALA A 145 23.69 6.33 1.45
CA ALA A 145 24.55 5.65 2.42
C ALA A 145 25.65 4.81 1.74
N TYR A 146 25.34 4.11 0.65
CA TYR A 146 26.36 3.38 -0.13
C TYR A 146 27.37 4.30 -0.84
N GLU A 147 26.94 5.49 -1.26
CA GLU A 147 27.83 6.49 -1.84
C GLU A 147 28.71 7.15 -0.77
N MET A 148 28.17 7.42 0.41
CA MET A 148 28.91 7.96 1.56
C MET A 148 29.96 6.97 2.06
N ASP A 149 29.66 5.67 2.16
CA ASP A 149 30.67 4.65 2.49
C ASP A 149 31.83 4.62 1.49
N LYS A 150 31.53 4.71 0.18
CA LYS A 150 32.57 4.77 -0.87
C LYS A 150 33.42 6.02 -0.75
N TRP A 151 32.79 7.17 -0.47
CA TRP A 151 33.49 8.44 -0.36
C TRP A 151 34.36 8.51 0.89
N GLY A 152 33.88 8.03 2.05
CA GLY A 152 34.67 7.94 3.28
C GLY A 152 35.92 7.07 3.13
N LYS A 153 35.85 5.99 2.34
CA LYS A 153 37.02 5.15 1.98
C LYS A 153 38.05 5.89 1.12
N ILE A 154 37.62 6.83 0.28
CA ILE A 154 38.50 7.62 -0.60
C ILE A 154 39.16 8.76 0.16
N VAL A 155 38.40 9.44 1.03
CA VAL A 155 38.88 10.61 1.81
C VAL A 155 39.72 10.19 3.02
N GLY A 156 39.62 8.94 3.46
CA GLY A 156 40.44 8.41 4.57
C GLY A 156 40.03 8.96 5.94
N GLY A 157 38.82 9.52 6.06
CA GLY A 157 38.23 10.09 7.26
C GLY A 157 36.70 10.08 7.17
N ASP A 158 36.01 10.53 8.23
CA ASP A 158 34.55 10.60 8.24
C ASP A 158 34.03 11.63 7.24
N ALA A 159 33.29 11.15 6.24
CA ALA A 159 32.64 11.99 5.25
C ALA A 159 31.51 12.85 5.85
N ASP A 160 31.01 12.47 7.03
CA ASP A 160 29.86 13.10 7.68
C ASP A 160 30.22 14.39 8.43
N ASP A 161 31.46 14.53 8.91
CA ASP A 161 31.86 15.60 9.84
C ASP A 161 32.25 16.94 9.18
N ALA A 162 32.44 16.97 7.86
CA ALA A 162 33.04 18.13 7.18
C ALA A 162 32.17 18.74 6.07
N GLY A 163 30.92 18.27 5.88
CA GLY A 163 30.13 18.64 4.70
C GLY A 163 30.90 18.35 3.40
N THR A 164 31.77 17.34 3.43
CA THR A 164 32.67 17.01 2.32
C THR A 164 31.95 16.04 1.42
N TYR A 165 31.41 16.57 0.34
CA TYR A 165 30.71 15.82 -0.70
C TYR A 165 31.54 15.79 -1.98
N ASP A 166 31.38 14.75 -2.80
CA ASP A 166 32.03 14.70 -4.11
C ASP A 166 31.26 15.59 -5.12
N PRO A 167 31.81 16.74 -5.54
CA PRO A 167 31.12 17.64 -6.46
C PRO A 167 30.97 17.08 -7.89
N ARG A 168 31.61 15.94 -8.22
CA ARG A 168 31.56 15.34 -9.56
C ARG A 168 30.29 14.49 -9.77
N ILE A 169 29.85 13.85 -8.70
CA ILE A 169 28.66 12.98 -8.71
C ILE A 169 27.39 13.72 -8.31
N ASN A 170 27.51 14.91 -7.71
CA ASN A 170 26.37 15.69 -7.24
C ASN A 170 25.61 16.41 -8.36
N VAL A 171 24.29 16.41 -8.23
CA VAL A 171 23.36 17.17 -9.09
C VAL A 171 23.11 18.54 -8.48
N TRP A 172 22.89 18.62 -7.16
CA TRP A 172 22.76 19.87 -6.43
C TRP A 172 23.38 19.79 -5.04
N ALA A 173 23.82 20.95 -4.56
CA ALA A 173 24.23 21.19 -3.18
C ALA A 173 23.63 22.54 -2.75
N LEU A 174 22.60 22.50 -1.91
CA LEU A 174 21.87 23.68 -1.46
C LEU A 174 22.35 24.08 -0.05
N ASN A 175 22.54 25.38 0.18
CA ASN A 175 22.86 25.95 1.49
C ASN A 175 21.61 26.15 2.37
N TYR A 176 20.46 25.62 1.93
CA TYR A 176 19.19 25.67 2.64
C TYR A 176 18.54 24.30 2.58
N GLY A 177 17.77 23.94 3.60
CA GLY A 177 17.10 22.64 3.68
C GLY A 177 17.98 21.49 4.14
N ASN A 178 19.05 21.79 4.90
CA ASN A 178 19.91 20.79 5.53
C ASN A 178 19.12 20.00 6.60
N PRO A 179 18.98 18.67 6.47
CA PRO A 179 18.32 17.84 7.47
C PRO A 179 19.04 17.81 8.82
N ASN A 180 20.35 18.08 8.84
CA ASN A 180 21.21 17.97 10.02
C ASN A 180 21.27 19.26 10.84
N ASP A 181 20.70 20.37 10.35
CA ASP A 181 20.62 21.65 11.08
C ASP A 181 19.39 21.69 12.02
N PRO A 182 19.57 21.68 13.36
CA PRO A 182 18.46 21.69 14.31
C PRO A 182 17.62 22.99 14.24
N ASN A 183 18.21 24.08 13.74
CA ASN A 183 17.61 25.40 13.71
C ASN A 183 16.69 25.64 12.49
N ASN A 184 16.75 24.79 11.47
CA ASN A 184 15.99 24.94 10.22
C ASN A 184 14.76 24.00 10.22
N GLY A 185 13.94 24.09 11.27
CA GLY A 185 12.91 23.11 11.62
C GLY A 185 12.06 22.58 10.45
N GLY A 186 11.95 21.25 10.39
CA GLY A 186 11.06 20.50 9.48
C GLY A 186 11.78 19.67 8.41
N TRP A 187 12.99 20.03 8.00
CA TRP A 187 13.72 19.30 6.94
C TRP A 187 14.12 17.88 7.32
N ALA A 188 14.37 17.61 8.60
CA ALA A 188 14.56 16.25 9.11
C ALA A 188 13.33 15.35 8.86
N LEU A 189 12.12 15.90 8.96
CA LEU A 189 10.88 15.18 8.65
C LEU A 189 10.78 14.88 7.15
N PHE A 190 11.12 15.84 6.28
CA PHE A 190 11.15 15.63 4.83
C PHE A 190 12.23 14.63 4.40
N ASN A 191 13.39 14.64 5.06
CA ASN A 191 14.42 13.62 4.87
C ASN A 191 13.86 12.24 5.23
N SER A 192 13.27 12.08 6.41
CA SER A 192 12.74 10.78 6.85
C SER A 192 11.53 10.29 6.06
N LEU A 193 10.64 11.17 5.61
CA LEU A 193 9.43 10.80 4.86
C LEU A 193 9.66 10.66 3.35
N PHE A 194 10.48 11.52 2.74
CA PHE A 194 10.61 11.58 1.29
C PHE A 194 12.04 11.32 0.79
N GLY A 195 13.01 11.13 1.69
CA GLY A 195 14.41 11.00 1.32
C GLY A 195 15.03 12.30 0.82
N TRP A 196 14.49 13.45 1.24
CA TRP A 196 15.02 14.76 0.88
C TRP A 196 16.39 14.99 1.52
N ASN A 197 17.37 15.38 0.70
CA ASN A 197 18.69 15.80 1.15
C ASN A 197 19.11 17.09 0.43
N ASN A 198 19.74 18.02 1.15
CA ASN A 198 20.25 19.28 0.58
C ASN A 198 21.42 19.03 -0.38
N VAL A 199 22.08 17.89 -0.26
CA VAL A 199 23.06 17.40 -1.23
C VAL A 199 22.50 16.14 -1.87
N ALA A 200 22.22 16.20 -3.17
CA ALA A 200 21.77 15.02 -3.92
C ALA A 200 22.76 14.65 -5.00
N SER A 201 23.04 13.35 -5.07
CA SER A 201 23.87 12.76 -6.09
C SER A 201 23.04 12.36 -7.32
N LYS A 202 23.72 12.12 -8.44
CA LYS A 202 23.11 11.52 -9.63
C LYS A 202 22.51 10.15 -9.29
N GLY A 203 23.10 9.42 -8.35
CA GLY A 203 22.63 8.11 -7.90
C GLY A 203 21.31 8.18 -7.13
N THR A 204 21.17 9.12 -6.19
CA THR A 204 19.91 9.26 -5.42
C THR A 204 18.75 9.69 -6.32
N VAL A 205 18.98 10.65 -7.22
CA VAL A 205 17.96 11.14 -8.16
C VAL A 205 17.55 10.06 -9.17
N SER A 206 18.54 9.41 -9.81
CA SER A 206 18.25 8.32 -10.76
C SER A 206 17.64 7.11 -10.07
N GLY A 207 18.05 6.79 -8.85
CA GLY A 207 17.47 5.74 -8.03
C GLY A 207 16.00 5.98 -7.73
N TYR A 208 15.62 7.21 -7.37
CA TYR A 208 14.24 7.60 -7.17
C TYR A 208 13.40 7.41 -8.46
N CYS A 209 13.93 7.80 -9.62
CA CYS A 209 13.28 7.56 -10.91
C CYS A 209 13.14 6.07 -11.24
N VAL A 210 14.20 5.28 -11.04
CA VAL A 210 14.21 3.83 -11.28
C VAL A 210 13.19 3.13 -10.38
N TYR A 211 13.10 3.51 -9.10
CA TYR A 211 12.10 2.98 -8.19
C TYR A 211 10.67 3.19 -8.74
N TRP A 212 10.33 4.40 -9.18
CA TRP A 212 9.01 4.66 -9.77
C TRP A 212 8.76 3.88 -11.06
N LEU A 213 9.78 3.70 -11.90
CA LEU A 213 9.66 2.85 -13.10
C LEU A 213 9.38 1.39 -12.73
N VAL A 214 10.05 0.85 -11.69
CA VAL A 214 9.80 -0.50 -11.17
C VAL A 214 8.38 -0.63 -10.64
N ILE A 215 7.87 0.36 -9.92
CA ILE A 215 6.49 0.37 -9.44
C ILE A 215 5.51 0.39 -10.61
N ILE A 216 5.69 1.29 -11.59
CA ILE A 216 4.82 1.37 -12.77
C ILE A 216 4.82 0.03 -13.53
N ALA A 217 5.99 -0.55 -13.77
CA ALA A 217 6.12 -1.86 -14.41
C ALA A 217 5.41 -2.96 -13.61
N SER A 218 5.54 -2.96 -12.28
CA SER A 218 4.87 -3.91 -11.38
C SER A 218 3.35 -3.79 -11.45
N VAL A 219 2.82 -2.57 -11.47
CA VAL A 219 1.37 -2.33 -11.61
C VAL A 219 0.86 -2.77 -12.98
N ILE A 220 1.57 -2.44 -14.05
CA ILE A 220 1.22 -2.88 -15.42
C ILE A 220 1.20 -4.40 -15.51
N TYR A 221 2.24 -5.06 -14.98
CA TYR A 221 2.32 -6.52 -14.93
C TYR A 221 1.13 -7.14 -14.18
N MET A 222 0.77 -6.59 -13.02
CA MET A 222 -0.40 -7.07 -12.26
C MET A 222 -1.71 -6.92 -13.04
N LYS A 223 -1.93 -5.78 -13.72
CA LYS A 223 -3.13 -5.57 -14.55
C LYS A 223 -3.18 -6.54 -15.72
N PHE A 224 -2.04 -6.77 -16.37
CA PHE A 224 -1.95 -7.69 -17.50
C PHE A 224 -2.16 -9.16 -17.07
N ALA A 225 -1.56 -9.57 -15.96
CA ALA A 225 -1.77 -10.89 -15.37
C ALA A 225 -3.23 -11.11 -14.96
N ALA A 226 -3.90 -10.09 -14.40
CA ALA A 226 -5.32 -10.16 -14.07
C ALA A 226 -6.20 -10.31 -15.33
N LYS A 227 -5.92 -9.54 -16.39
CA LYS A 227 -6.64 -9.63 -17.67
C LYS A 227 -6.46 -11.01 -18.32
N ARG A 228 -5.25 -11.57 -18.31
CA ARG A 228 -4.96 -12.92 -18.80
C ARG A 228 -5.75 -13.99 -18.05
N ARG A 229 -5.85 -13.89 -16.72
CA ARG A 229 -6.65 -14.82 -15.91
C ARG A 229 -8.14 -14.75 -16.26
N GLN A 230 -8.67 -13.55 -16.51
CA GLN A 230 -10.07 -13.38 -16.93
C GLN A 230 -10.32 -13.97 -18.32
N ALA A 231 -9.41 -13.74 -19.28
CA ALA A 231 -9.50 -14.31 -20.62
C ALA A 231 -9.42 -15.86 -20.60
N ALA A 232 -8.52 -16.42 -19.79
CA ALA A 232 -8.41 -17.87 -19.61
C ALA A 232 -9.65 -18.47 -18.95
N ALA A 233 -10.22 -17.81 -17.94
CA ALA A 233 -11.47 -18.26 -17.30
C ALA A 233 -12.67 -18.19 -18.25
N ALA A 234 -12.74 -17.17 -19.11
CA ALA A 234 -13.76 -17.05 -20.15
C ALA A 234 -13.62 -18.17 -21.21
N ALA A 235 -12.40 -18.50 -21.62
CA ALA A 235 -12.14 -19.59 -22.56
C ALA A 235 -12.40 -20.99 -21.96
N ALA A 236 -12.19 -21.17 -20.65
CA ALA A 236 -12.46 -22.42 -19.93
C ALA A 236 -13.94 -22.66 -19.59
N SER A 237 -14.80 -21.66 -19.82
CA SER A 237 -16.25 -21.76 -19.62
C SER A 237 -16.95 -21.83 -20.99
N PRO A 238 -16.86 -22.94 -21.75
CA PRO A 238 -17.61 -23.04 -22.99
C PRO A 238 -19.11 -23.10 -22.65
N THR A 239 -19.82 -22.01 -22.94
CA THR A 239 -21.19 -22.03 -23.51
C THR A 239 -22.22 -23.02 -22.93
N PHE A 240 -22.36 -23.15 -21.61
CA PHE A 240 -23.57 -23.77 -21.02
C PHE A 240 -24.86 -22.94 -21.23
N VAL A 241 -24.73 -21.69 -21.69
CA VAL A 241 -25.87 -20.84 -22.06
C VAL A 241 -26.47 -21.27 -23.40
N ASP A 242 -25.66 -21.83 -24.31
CA ASP A 242 -26.13 -22.23 -25.63
C ASP A 242 -26.92 -23.55 -25.57
N GLU A 243 -26.52 -24.49 -24.71
CA GLU A 243 -27.22 -25.78 -24.59
C GLU A 243 -28.62 -25.62 -23.97
N LYS A 244 -28.80 -24.77 -22.95
CA LYS A 244 -30.12 -24.48 -22.37
C LYS A 244 -31.00 -23.63 -23.28
N ALA A 245 -30.42 -22.67 -24.01
CA ALA A 245 -31.15 -21.86 -24.99
C ALA A 245 -31.58 -22.70 -26.20
N ALA A 246 -30.71 -23.58 -26.70
CA ALA A 246 -31.03 -24.54 -27.75
C ALA A 246 -32.07 -25.57 -27.30
N ALA A 247 -31.96 -26.11 -26.08
CA ALA A 247 -32.94 -27.05 -25.54
C ALA A 247 -34.34 -26.43 -25.39
N ASN A 248 -34.43 -25.17 -24.94
CA ASN A 248 -35.70 -24.44 -24.87
C ASN A 248 -36.27 -24.17 -26.26
N HIS A 249 -35.45 -23.79 -27.24
CA HIS A 249 -35.93 -23.56 -28.60
C HIS A 249 -36.50 -24.85 -29.22
N ILE A 250 -35.80 -25.99 -29.04
CA ILE A 250 -36.25 -27.30 -29.51
C ILE A 250 -37.57 -27.70 -28.85
N GLN A 251 -37.70 -27.55 -27.52
CA GLN A 251 -38.96 -27.83 -26.81
C GLN A 251 -40.13 -26.96 -27.28
N THR A 252 -39.87 -25.68 -27.58
CA THR A 252 -40.92 -24.76 -28.03
C THR A 252 -41.39 -25.11 -29.45
N THR A 253 -40.46 -25.46 -30.36
CA THR A 253 -40.83 -25.97 -31.70
C THR A 253 -41.52 -27.33 -31.65
N ALA A 254 -41.12 -28.24 -30.76
CA ALA A 254 -41.76 -29.55 -30.63
C ALA A 254 -43.20 -29.44 -30.12
N ALA A 255 -43.47 -28.52 -29.19
CA ALA A 255 -44.82 -28.25 -28.69
C ALA A 255 -45.73 -27.63 -29.77
N ALA A 256 -45.20 -26.75 -30.62
CA ALA A 256 -45.96 -26.14 -31.72
C ALA A 256 -46.39 -27.18 -32.78
N VAL A 257 -45.54 -28.17 -33.06
CA VAL A 257 -45.82 -29.25 -34.03
C VAL A 257 -46.85 -30.27 -33.51
N GLN A 258 -46.97 -30.43 -32.18
CA GLN A 258 -47.96 -31.32 -31.58
C GLN A 258 -49.36 -30.70 -31.49
N GLY A 259 -49.48 -29.37 -31.36
CA GLY A 259 -50.78 -28.69 -31.36
C GLY A 259 -51.51 -28.74 -32.71
N ASP A 260 -50.76 -28.69 -33.82
CA ASP A 260 -51.32 -28.70 -35.18
C ASP A 260 -51.90 -30.07 -35.60
N LYS A 261 -51.53 -31.15 -34.91
CA LYS A 261 -52.04 -32.50 -35.17
C LYS A 261 -53.29 -32.89 -34.38
N SER A 262 -53.75 -32.06 -33.45
CA SER A 262 -55.00 -32.34 -32.69
C SER A 262 -56.22 -31.59 -33.21
N GLU A 263 -56.07 -30.73 -34.21
CA GLU A 263 -57.16 -29.93 -34.81
C GLU A 263 -57.56 -30.36 -36.23
N ALA A 264 -56.97 -31.46 -36.74
CA ALA A 264 -57.34 -32.11 -38.00
C ALA A 264 -57.91 -33.51 -37.75
#